data_AF-A0A3D2FU56-F1
#
_entry.id   AF-A0A3D2FU56-F1
#
_cell.length_a   1.000
_cell.length_b   1.000
_cell.length_c   1.000
_cell.angle_alpha   90.00
_cell.angle_beta   90.00
_cell.angle_gamma   90.00
#
_symmetry.space_group_name_H-M   'P 1'
#
loop_
_entity.id
_entity.type
_entity.pdbx_description
1 polymer ?
#
loop_
_entity_poly.entity_id
_entity_poly.type
_entity_poly.pdbx_seq_one_letter_code
_entity_poly.pdbx_strand_id
1 'polypeptide(L)'
;MSGKADSGAMDNSSTASIAPPSLAPPPLALYLHWPFCRAKCPYCDFNSHVATQIDHAAFAAAYRQEMSHMASLYGRGRRLHSLFLGGGTPSLMPPSL
;
A
#
# COMPACT_ATOMS: atom_id res chain seq x y z
N MET A 1 -34.12 -51.80 3.26
CA MET A 1 -34.45 -50.63 2.39
C MET A 1 -35.54 -49.88 3.13
N SER A 2 -35.37 -48.73 3.77
CA SER A 2 -34.42 -47.62 3.66
C SER A 2 -34.38 -46.95 5.05
N GLY A 3 -33.23 -46.71 5.67
CA GLY A 3 -32.47 -45.47 5.46
C GLY A 3 -33.08 -44.33 6.28
N LYS A 4 -32.73 -44.25 7.58
CA LYS A 4 -33.04 -43.12 8.47
C LYS A 4 -32.48 -41.82 7.86
N ALA A 5 -33.32 -40.81 7.69
CA ALA A 5 -32.86 -39.46 7.38
C ALA A 5 -32.21 -38.87 8.63
N ASP A 6 -30.88 -38.74 8.60
CA ASP A 6 -30.12 -38.03 9.62
C ASP A 6 -30.39 -36.53 9.42
N SER A 7 -31.19 -35.95 10.31
CA SER A 7 -31.49 -34.52 10.31
C SER A 7 -30.29 -33.79 10.90
N GLY A 8 -29.25 -33.59 10.09
CA GLY A 8 -28.11 -32.75 10.43
C GLY A 8 -28.58 -31.32 10.67
N ALA A 9 -28.61 -30.91 11.93
CA ALA A 9 -28.76 -29.51 12.30
C ALA A 9 -27.52 -28.74 11.80
N MET A 10 -27.71 -27.81 10.87
CA MET A 10 -26.68 -26.85 10.50
C MET A 10 -26.43 -25.91 11.69
N ASP A 11 -25.21 -25.92 12.21
CA ASP A 11 -24.73 -25.03 13.25
C ASP A 11 -24.39 -23.66 12.64
N ASN A 12 -25.36 -22.74 12.60
CA ASN A 12 -25.15 -21.38 12.09
C ASN A 12 -24.36 -20.47 13.08
N SER A 13 -23.34 -21.00 13.75
CA SER A 13 -22.59 -20.31 14.81
C SER A 13 -21.25 -19.70 14.38
N SER A 14 -20.93 -19.67 13.09
CA SER A 14 -19.71 -19.00 12.59
C SER A 14 -20.00 -17.68 11.89
N THR A 15 -20.82 -16.81 12.50
CA THR A 15 -20.70 -15.38 12.23
C THR A 15 -19.46 -14.88 12.96
N ALA A 16 -18.35 -14.73 12.24
CA ALA A 16 -17.21 -13.99 12.76
C ALA A 16 -17.73 -12.60 13.18
N SER A 17 -17.83 -12.37 14.49
CA SER A 17 -18.27 -11.08 15.04
C SER A 17 -17.31 -10.01 14.56
N ILE A 18 -17.76 -9.24 13.56
CA ILE A 18 -17.05 -8.06 13.11
C ILE A 18 -17.15 -7.08 14.27
N ALA A 19 -16.04 -6.90 14.99
CA ALA A 19 -15.95 -5.89 16.02
C ALA A 19 -16.28 -4.52 15.38
N PRO A 20 -17.05 -3.66 16.07
CA PRO A 20 -17.35 -2.34 15.56
C PRO A 20 -16.04 -1.58 15.27
N PRO A 21 -15.98 -0.77 14.20
CA PRO A 21 -14.77 -0.06 13.84
C PRO A 21 -14.34 0.86 14.99
N SER A 22 -13.03 0.88 15.26
CA SER A 22 -12.41 1.84 16.17
C SER A 22 -12.82 3.26 15.79
N LEU A 23 -13.21 4.06 16.79
CA LEU A 23 -13.49 5.50 16.63
C LEU A 23 -12.21 6.32 16.39
N ALA A 24 -11.04 5.77 16.72
CA ALA A 24 -9.76 6.40 16.43
C ALA A 24 -9.36 6.16 14.96
N PRO A 25 -8.78 7.15 14.27
CA PRO A 25 -8.27 6.98 12.93
C PRO A 25 -7.20 5.87 12.91
N PRO A 26 -7.11 5.08 11.83
CA PRO A 26 -6.13 4.01 11.74
C PRO A 26 -4.70 4.56 11.82
N PRO A 27 -3.69 3.72 12.14
CA PRO A 27 -2.29 4.11 12.05
C PRO A 27 -1.96 4.72 10.68
N LEU A 28 -1.23 5.83 10.66
CA LEU A 28 -0.84 6.47 9.40
C LEU A 28 0.27 5.67 8.72
N ALA A 29 0.09 5.35 7.45
CA ALA A 29 1.10 4.75 6.59
C ALA A 29 1.33 5.61 5.35
N LEU A 30 2.56 5.59 4.82
CA LEU A 30 2.96 6.28 3.59
C LEU A 30 3.43 5.24 2.58
N TYR A 31 2.90 5.31 1.37
CA TYR A 31 3.44 4.60 0.21
C TYR A 31 4.11 5.62 -0.71
N LEU A 32 5.40 5.43 -0.99
CA LEU A 32 6.15 6.24 -1.93
C LEU A 32 6.41 5.44 -3.20
N HIS A 33 5.89 5.95 -4.30
CA HIS A 33 5.97 5.31 -5.61
C HIS A 33 7.23 5.77 -6.36
N TRP A 34 8.12 4.83 -6.68
CA TRP A 34 9.27 5.02 -7.56
C TRP A 34 8.95 4.41 -8.93
N PRO A 35 8.77 5.21 -9.99
CA PRO A 35 8.23 4.71 -11.25
C PRO A 35 9.30 4.13 -12.19
N PHE A 36 10.56 3.99 -11.78
CA PHE A 36 11.64 3.64 -12.71
C PHE A 36 12.20 2.23 -12.54
N CYS A 37 12.45 1.59 -13.68
CA CYS A 37 13.11 0.30 -13.82
C CYS A 37 14.33 0.43 -14.73
N ARG A 38 15.31 -0.48 -14.56
CA ARG A 38 16.42 -0.64 -15.53
C ARG A 38 15.96 -1.31 -16.82
N ALA A 39 15.00 -2.22 -16.73
CA ALA A 39 14.36 -2.91 -17.84
C ALA A 39 12.92 -3.27 -17.46
N LYS A 40 12.04 -3.47 -18.44
CA LYS A 40 10.64 -3.85 -18.19
C LYS A 40 10.48 -5.36 -18.32
N CYS A 41 9.98 -6.02 -17.27
CA CYS A 41 9.64 -7.45 -17.33
C CYS A 41 8.44 -7.65 -18.27
N PRO A 42 8.37 -8.77 -19.02
CA PRO A 42 7.29 -9.01 -19.99
C PRO A 42 5.90 -9.15 -19.37
N TYR A 43 5.84 -9.42 -18.06
CA TYR A 43 4.62 -9.53 -17.27
C TYR A 43 4.34 -8.29 -16.40
N CYS A 44 5.16 -7.22 -16.50
CA CYS A 44 5.04 -6.08 -15.60
C CYS A 44 3.80 -5.23 -15.95
N ASP A 45 2.83 -5.20 -15.04
CA ASP A 45 1.64 -4.36 -15.08
C ASP A 45 1.71 -3.14 -14.12
N PHE A 46 2.78 -3.05 -13.31
CA PHE A 46 3.01 -1.87 -12.48
C PHE A 46 3.18 -0.61 -13.33
N ASN A 47 2.65 0.51 -12.83
CA ASN A 47 2.98 1.84 -13.34
C ASN A 47 4.49 2.04 -13.20
N SER A 48 5.21 1.87 -14.30
CA SER A 48 6.66 1.83 -14.33
C SER A 48 7.20 2.09 -15.74
N HIS A 49 8.38 2.70 -15.78
CA HIS A 49 9.05 3.20 -16.97
C HIS A 49 10.52 2.79 -16.96
N VAL A 50 11.05 2.44 -18.13
CA VAL A 50 12.50 2.29 -18.30
C VAL A 50 13.09 3.66 -18.54
N ALA A 51 14.02 4.08 -17.69
CA ALA A 51 14.70 5.36 -17.80
C ALA A 51 16.21 5.16 -17.66
N THR A 52 16.98 5.73 -18.59
CA THR A 52 18.45 5.72 -18.56
C THR A 52 19.02 6.92 -17.80
N GLN A 53 18.26 8.01 -17.73
CA GLN A 53 18.58 9.22 -17.00
C GLN A 53 17.37 9.65 -16.17
N ILE A 54 17.61 9.97 -14.90
CA ILE A 54 16.57 10.39 -13.96
C ILE A 54 17.06 11.67 -13.31
N ASP A 55 16.24 12.71 -13.35
CA ASP A 55 16.48 13.92 -12.56
C ASP A 55 16.07 13.66 -11.11
N HIS A 56 17.04 13.15 -10.33
CA HIS A 56 16.82 12.84 -8.93
C HIS A 56 16.48 14.09 -8.10
N ALA A 57 17.04 15.26 -8.44
CA ALA A 57 16.76 16.48 -7.69
C ALA A 57 15.30 16.93 -7.89
N ALA A 58 14.81 16.84 -9.13
CA ALA A 58 13.40 17.13 -9.43
C ALA A 58 12.46 16.15 -8.69
N PHE A 59 12.78 14.85 -8.67
CA PHE A 59 11.97 13.87 -7.93
C PHE A 59 11.98 14.11 -6.42
N ALA A 60 13.14 14.39 -5.82
CA ALA A 60 13.23 14.72 -4.39
C ALA A 60 12.41 15.98 -4.05
N ALA A 61 12.44 17.00 -4.92
CA ALA A 61 11.64 18.19 -4.77
C ALA A 61 10.13 17.90 -4.86
N ALA A 62 9.72 17.10 -5.85
CA ALA A 62 8.33 16.70 -6.03
C ALA A 62 7.81 15.89 -4.83
N TYR A 63 8.57 14.91 -4.33
CA TYR A 63 8.18 14.13 -3.15
C TYR A 63 8.02 15.00 -1.91
N ARG A 64 8.96 15.92 -1.66
CA ARG A 64 8.86 16.85 -0.53
C ARG A 64 7.63 17.75 -0.62
N GLN A 65 7.34 18.27 -1.81
CA GLN A 65 6.17 19.11 -2.05
C GLN A 65 4.88 18.32 -1.78
N GLU A 66 4.76 17.12 -2.33
CA GLU A 66 3.58 16.28 -2.18
C GLU A 66 3.40 15.81 -0.73
N MET A 67 4.46 15.35 -0.07
CA MET A 67 4.42 14.97 1.34
C MET A 67 4.00 16.15 2.23
N SER A 68 4.48 17.35 1.94
CA SER A 68 4.08 18.56 2.69
C SER A 68 2.61 18.89 2.50
N HIS A 69 2.12 18.79 1.25
CA HIS A 69 0.70 18.99 0.94
C HIS A 69 -0.18 17.97 1.65
N MET A 70 0.13 16.67 1.53
CA MET A 70 -0.62 15.60 2.16
C MET A 70 -0.56 15.64 3.69
N ALA A 71 0.58 16.01 4.27
CA ALA A 71 0.72 16.21 5.70
C ALA A 71 -0.18 17.35 6.22
N SER A 72 -0.35 18.42 5.42
CA SER A 72 -1.23 19.53 5.77
C SER A 72 -2.71 19.14 5.85
N LEU A 73 -3.13 18.18 5.01
CA LEU A 73 -4.51 17.71 4.91
C LEU A 73 -4.81 16.58 5.92
N TYR A 74 -3.88 15.64 6.08
CA TYR A 74 -4.16 14.36 6.76
C TYR A 74 -3.15 13.97 7.85
N GLY A 75 -2.01 14.67 7.94
CA GLY A 75 -0.87 14.27 8.77
C GLY A 75 -0.69 15.06 10.07
N ARG A 76 -1.34 16.22 10.23
CA ARG A 76 -1.16 17.08 11.41
C ARG A 76 -1.47 16.31 12.70
N GLY A 77 -0.50 16.28 13.62
CA GLY A 77 -0.62 15.60 14.92
C GLY A 77 -0.60 14.06 14.86
N ARG A 78 -0.37 13.47 13.68
CA ARG A 78 -0.32 12.00 13.52
C ARG A 78 1.11 11.53 13.32
N ARG A 79 1.50 10.47 14.02
CA ARG A 79 2.77 9.77 13.78
C ARG A 79 2.65 8.87 12.56
N LEU A 80 3.67 8.89 11.71
CA LEU A 80 3.83 7.89 10.66
C LEU A 80 4.27 6.57 11.31
N HIS A 81 3.50 5.51 11.09
CA HIS A 81 3.77 4.18 11.64
C HIS A 81 4.50 3.27 10.64
N SER A 82 4.20 3.40 9.35
CA SER A 82 4.77 2.53 8.32
C SER A 82 5.11 3.32 7.06
N LEU A 83 6.23 2.98 6.45
CA LEU A 83 6.65 3.47 5.14
C LEU A 83 6.84 2.29 4.19
N PHE A 84 6.20 2.35 3.03
CA PHE A 84 6.32 1.37 1.98
C PHE A 84 6.91 2.04 0.74
N LEU A 85 7.94 1.44 0.16
CA LEU A 85 8.55 1.87 -1.10
C LEU A 85 8.17 0.84 -2.17
N GLY A 86 7.59 1.29 -3.28
CA GLY A 86 7.15 0.39 -4.35
C GLY A 86 7.15 1.06 -5.72
N GLY A 87 6.61 0.37 -6.72
CA GLY A 87 6.51 0.84 -8.10
C GLY A 87 7.37 -0.01 -9.03
N GLY A 88 8.27 0.63 -9.78
CA GLY A 88 9.27 -0.03 -10.60
C GLY A 88 10.30 -0.79 -9.77
N THR A 89 11.52 -0.27 -9.66
CA THR A 89 12.58 -0.90 -8.87
C THR A 89 13.09 0.09 -7.80
N PRO A 90 12.44 0.19 -6.63
CA PRO A 90 12.80 1.17 -5.60
C PRO A 90 14.26 1.09 -5.14
N SER A 91 14.90 -0.08 -5.26
CA SER A 91 16.33 -0.25 -4.97
C SER A 91 17.27 0.49 -5.93
N LEU A 92 16.75 1.07 -7.02
CA LEU A 92 17.49 1.98 -7.91
C LEU A 92 17.45 3.44 -7.44
N MET A 93 16.66 3.77 -6.41
CA MET A 93 16.62 5.10 -5.84
C MET A 93 17.96 5.42 -5.14
N PRO A 94 18.57 6.59 -5.37
CA PRO A 94 19.77 6.99 -4.65
C PRO A 94 19.48 7.11 -3.14
N PRO A 95 20.37 6.66 -2.25
CA PRO A 95 20.19 6.82 -0.80
C PRO A 95 20.16 8.28 -0.32
N SER A 96 20.64 9.21 -1.15
CA SER A 96 20.67 10.65 -0.85
C SER A 96 19.39 11.38 -1.27
N LEU A 97 18.44 10.69 -1.89
CA LEU A 97 17.13 11.24 -2.27
C LEU A 97 16.24 11.41 -1.03
#